data_AF-A0A3B1BHS8-F1
#
_entry.id   AF-A0A3B1BHS8-F1
#
_cell.length_a   1.000
_cell.length_b   1.000
_cell.length_c   1.000
_cell.angle_alpha   90.00
_cell.angle_beta   90.00
_cell.angle_gamma   90.00
#
_symmetry.space_group_name_H-M   'P 1'
#
loop_
_entity.id
_entity.type
_entity.pdbx_description
1 polymer ?
#
loop_
_entity_poly.entity_id
_entity_poly.type
_entity_poly.pdbx_seq_one_letter_code
_entity_poly.pdbx_strand_id
1 'polypeptide(L)'
;MEHGIQPQLAVLESLINPTSQQLNNNNILAMAGTLEIAPMEAPLALFVWSKNRVVPVSITTFSITEEAFDTQLNPIRAKVNLTMKVLNINDLGFKHKGGSLFMNYLQNKEQLAAKVSGASLSSFGLGSLPS
;
A
#
# COMPACT_ATOMS: atom_id res chain seq x y z
N MET A 1 28.49 -6.80 -12.25
CA MET A 1 27.05 -7.06 -12.04
C MET A 1 26.35 -6.53 -13.29
N GLU A 2 25.82 -7.41 -14.13
CA GLU A 2 25.37 -7.06 -15.51
C GLU A 2 24.24 -6.03 -15.56
N HIS A 3 23.45 -5.88 -14.49
CA HIS A 3 22.27 -5.01 -14.46
C HIS A 3 22.22 -4.09 -13.23
N GLY A 4 23.33 -3.95 -12.48
CA GLY A 4 23.37 -3.12 -11.27
C GLY A 4 22.22 -3.41 -10.29
N ILE A 5 21.42 -2.38 -9.95
CA ILE A 5 20.22 -2.47 -9.11
C ILE A 5 18.89 -2.46 -9.91
N GLN A 6 18.97 -2.52 -11.24
CA GLN A 6 17.80 -2.42 -12.12
C GLN A 6 16.73 -3.52 -11.86
N PRO A 7 17.08 -4.80 -11.61
CA PRO A 7 16.08 -5.81 -11.30
C PRO A 7 15.27 -5.51 -10.03
N GLN A 8 15.89 -4.91 -9.02
CA GLN A 8 15.22 -4.52 -7.77
C GLN A 8 14.23 -3.39 -8.01
N LEU A 9 14.56 -2.44 -8.89
CA LEU A 9 13.66 -1.37 -9.30
C LEU A 9 12.46 -1.92 -10.09
N ALA A 10 12.70 -2.87 -11.00
CA ALA A 10 11.64 -3.52 -11.78
C ALA A 10 10.63 -4.29 -10.90
N VAL A 11 11.08 -4.90 -9.79
CA VAL A 11 10.17 -5.52 -8.82
C VAL A 11 9.23 -4.49 -8.21
N LEU A 12 9.72 -3.28 -7.87
CA LEU A 12 8.87 -2.22 -7.32
C LEU A 12 7.88 -1.70 -8.36
N GLU A 13 8.29 -1.56 -9.61
CA GLU A 13 7.42 -1.19 -10.73
C GLU A 13 6.31 -2.22 -11.00
N SER A 14 6.58 -3.49 -10.75
CA SER A 14 5.58 -4.56 -10.89
C SER A 14 4.45 -4.47 -9.87
N LEU A 15 4.61 -3.72 -8.77
CA LEU A 15 3.57 -3.54 -7.76
C LEU A 15 2.47 -2.57 -8.19
N ILE A 16 2.79 -1.67 -9.14
CA ILE A 16 1.87 -0.63 -9.60
C ILE A 16 1.21 -0.94 -10.94
N ASN A 17 1.73 -1.92 -11.68
CA ASN A 17 1.27 -2.27 -13.01
C ASN A 17 0.67 -3.70 -13.03
N PRO A 18 -0.41 -3.94 -13.79
CA PRO A 18 -0.82 -5.29 -14.10
C PRO A 18 0.25 -6.00 -14.93
N THR A 19 0.25 -7.32 -14.88
CA THR A 19 1.19 -8.12 -15.69
C THR A 19 0.85 -8.01 -17.17
N SER A 20 1.87 -8.16 -18.04
CA SER A 20 1.69 -8.17 -19.50
C SER A 20 0.72 -9.27 -19.95
N GLN A 21 0.72 -10.43 -19.27
CA GLN A 21 -0.22 -11.51 -19.53
C GLN A 21 -1.67 -11.10 -19.25
N GLN A 22 -1.93 -10.40 -18.14
CA GLN A 22 -3.27 -9.89 -17.83
C GLN A 22 -3.73 -8.87 -18.88
N LEU A 23 -2.84 -7.97 -19.31
CA LEU A 23 -3.13 -6.96 -20.35
C LEU A 23 -3.46 -7.63 -21.70
N ASN A 24 -2.65 -8.60 -22.12
CA ASN A 24 -2.86 -9.32 -23.38
C ASN A 24 -4.16 -10.14 -23.36
N ASN A 25 -4.44 -10.84 -22.26
CA ASN A 25 -5.68 -11.60 -22.10
C ASN A 25 -6.90 -10.68 -22.17
N ASN A 26 -6.85 -9.53 -21.49
CA ASN A 26 -7.93 -8.55 -21.55
C ASN A 26 -8.13 -8.01 -22.96
N ASN A 27 -7.05 -7.71 -23.70
CA ASN A 27 -7.13 -7.27 -25.08
C ASN A 27 -7.77 -8.33 -26.00
N ILE A 28 -7.44 -9.62 -25.82
CA ILE A 28 -8.07 -10.71 -26.58
C ILE A 28 -9.57 -10.83 -26.26
N LEU A 29 -9.96 -10.74 -24.98
CA LEU A 29 -11.37 -10.80 -24.57
C LEU A 29 -12.17 -9.60 -25.10
N ALA A 30 -11.56 -8.41 -25.09
CA ALA A 30 -12.14 -7.20 -25.67
C ALA A 30 -12.36 -7.35 -27.18
N MET A 31 -11.38 -7.90 -27.91
CA MET A 31 -11.52 -8.21 -29.34
C MET A 31 -12.60 -9.26 -29.62
N ALA A 32 -12.85 -10.18 -28.69
CA ALA A 32 -13.89 -11.19 -28.77
C ALA A 32 -15.31 -10.67 -28.41
N GLY A 33 -15.47 -9.36 -28.18
CA GLY A 33 -16.77 -8.75 -27.85
C GLY A 33 -17.29 -9.06 -26.44
N THR A 34 -16.47 -9.71 -25.61
CA THR A 34 -16.78 -10.00 -24.20
C THR A 34 -16.08 -8.96 -23.33
N LEU A 35 -16.58 -7.72 -23.38
CA LEU A 35 -16.02 -6.63 -22.58
C LEU A 35 -16.49 -6.78 -21.13
N GLU A 36 -15.82 -7.62 -20.34
CA GLU A 36 -15.94 -7.57 -18.89
C GLU A 36 -15.13 -6.37 -18.40
N ILE A 37 -15.83 -5.27 -18.08
CA ILE A 37 -15.24 -4.07 -17.45
C ILE A 37 -15.00 -4.36 -15.96
N ALA A 38 -14.25 -5.42 -15.67
CA ALA A 38 -13.68 -5.60 -14.34
C ALA A 38 -12.38 -4.78 -14.32
N PRO A 39 -12.20 -3.84 -13.38
CA PRO A 39 -10.93 -3.15 -13.24
C PRO A 39 -9.84 -4.19 -12.98
N MET A 40 -8.76 -4.12 -13.76
CA MET A 40 -7.61 -4.98 -13.56
C MET A 40 -7.01 -4.66 -12.18
N GLU A 41 -7.25 -5.51 -11.20
CA GLU A 41 -6.78 -5.29 -9.84
C GLU A 41 -5.26 -5.50 -9.78
N ALA A 42 -4.55 -4.44 -9.41
CA ALA A 42 -3.15 -4.54 -9.01
C ALA A 42 -3.03 -5.45 -7.78
N PRO A 43 -1.91 -6.18 -7.61
CA PRO A 43 -1.72 -7.05 -6.46
C PRO A 43 -1.86 -6.27 -5.15
N LEU A 44 -2.54 -6.86 -4.16
CA LEU A 44 -2.70 -6.25 -2.83
C LEU A 44 -1.33 -6.07 -2.16
N ALA A 45 -0.87 -4.82 -2.06
CA ALA A 45 0.37 -4.49 -1.36
C ALA A 45 0.13 -4.38 0.16
N LEU A 46 1.06 -4.93 0.94
CA LEU A 46 1.06 -4.82 2.41
C LEU A 46 2.27 -4.02 2.86
N PHE A 47 2.01 -2.99 3.65
CA PHE A 47 3.06 -2.24 4.32
C PHE A 47 3.27 -2.79 5.73
N VAL A 48 4.47 -3.34 5.96
CA VAL A 48 4.86 -3.95 7.24
C VAL A 48 5.84 -3.03 7.95
N TRP A 49 5.37 -2.29 8.96
CA TRP A 49 6.22 -1.44 9.79
C TRP A 49 6.83 -2.22 10.97
N SER A 50 6.07 -3.17 11.51
CA SER A 50 6.52 -4.09 12.56
C SER A 50 5.58 -5.29 12.61
N LYS A 51 5.89 -6.26 13.47
CA LYS A 51 5.02 -7.44 13.72
C LYS A 51 3.56 -7.07 14.03
N ASN A 52 3.32 -5.92 14.66
CA ASN A 52 2.00 -5.49 15.10
C ASN A 52 1.42 -4.35 14.25
N ARG A 53 2.13 -3.92 13.19
CA ARG A 53 1.71 -2.81 12.33
C ARG A 53 1.89 -3.23 10.87
N VAL A 54 0.91 -4.00 10.40
CA VAL A 54 0.76 -4.41 9.01
C VAL A 54 -0.52 -3.80 8.48
N VAL A 55 -0.46 -3.08 7.36
CA VAL A 55 -1.63 -2.43 6.76
C VAL A 55 -1.70 -2.69 5.27
N PRO A 56 -2.90 -2.95 4.72
CA PRO A 56 -3.09 -2.96 3.28
C PRO A 56 -2.92 -1.54 2.72
N VAL A 57 -2.17 -1.41 1.64
CA VAL A 57 -1.91 -0.12 0.99
C VAL A 57 -2.12 -0.22 -0.52
N SER A 58 -2.50 0.90 -1.11
CA SER A 58 -2.42 1.14 -2.55
C SER A 58 -1.37 2.21 -2.81
N ILE A 59 -0.53 2.00 -3.80
CA ILE A 59 0.51 2.97 -4.20
C ILE A 59 -0.16 4.01 -5.09
N THR A 60 -0.16 5.26 -4.64
CA THR A 60 -0.77 6.39 -5.38
C THR A 60 0.24 7.10 -6.26
N THR A 61 1.51 7.11 -5.86
CA THR A 61 2.58 7.77 -6.60
C THR A 61 3.86 6.97 -6.45
N PHE A 62 4.57 6.81 -7.55
CA PHE A 62 5.83 6.09 -7.62
C PHE A 62 6.80 6.88 -8.50
N SER A 63 7.98 7.19 -7.99
CA SER A 63 9.06 7.79 -8.77
C SER A 63 10.42 7.22 -8.40
N ILE A 64 11.25 7.04 -9.42
CA ILE A 64 12.63 6.58 -9.30
C ILE A 64 13.52 7.69 -9.82
N THR A 65 14.58 8.02 -9.07
CA THR A 65 15.66 8.90 -9.52
C THR A 65 16.96 8.11 -9.44
N GLU A 66 17.53 7.77 -10.60
CA GLU A 66 18.81 7.09 -10.69
C GLU A 66 19.95 8.09 -10.50
N GLU A 67 20.85 7.84 -9.55
CA GLU A 67 21.84 8.82 -9.09
C GLU A 67 23.26 8.48 -9.51
N ALA A 68 23.56 7.19 -9.73
CA ALA A 68 24.88 6.74 -10.12
C ALA A 68 24.81 5.50 -11.00
N PHE A 69 25.78 5.39 -11.91
CA PHE A 69 25.85 4.34 -12.92
C PHE A 69 27.25 3.71 -12.97
N ASP A 70 27.33 2.46 -13.39
CA ASP A 70 28.61 1.82 -13.75
C ASP A 70 29.08 2.24 -15.16
N THR A 71 30.22 1.70 -15.62
CA THR A 71 30.78 2.00 -16.96
C THR A 71 29.90 1.52 -18.11
N GLN A 72 28.96 0.61 -17.85
CA GLN A 72 27.99 0.10 -18.81
C GLN A 72 26.62 0.79 -18.68
N LEU A 73 26.56 1.90 -17.91
CA LEU A 73 25.35 2.67 -17.63
C LEU A 73 24.26 1.89 -16.88
N ASN A 74 24.63 0.85 -16.13
CA ASN A 74 23.69 0.20 -15.23
C ASN A 74 23.57 1.04 -13.95
N PRO A 75 22.34 1.31 -13.46
CA PRO A 75 22.17 2.04 -12.22
C PRO A 75 22.78 1.24 -11.07
N ILE A 76 23.63 1.87 -10.28
CA ILE A 76 24.21 1.29 -9.05
C ILE A 76 23.68 1.96 -7.78
N ARG A 77 23.01 3.12 -7.93
CA ARG A 77 22.30 3.83 -6.87
C ARG A 77 21.09 4.55 -7.45
N ALA A 78 19.97 4.44 -6.75
CA ALA A 78 18.75 5.18 -7.05
C ALA A 78 18.03 5.55 -5.76
N LYS A 79 17.28 6.66 -5.83
CA LYS A 79 16.34 7.10 -4.82
C LYS A 79 14.93 6.79 -5.30
N VAL A 80 14.18 6.03 -4.50
CA VAL A 80 12.78 5.70 -4.79
C VAL A 80 11.89 6.50 -3.85
N ASN A 81 10.90 7.21 -4.42
CA ASN A 81 9.85 7.88 -3.65
C ASN A 81 8.52 7.17 -3.90
N LEU A 82 7.87 6.74 -2.82
CA LEU A 82 6.58 6.08 -2.84
C LEU A 82 5.58 6.87 -1.99
N THR A 83 4.43 7.18 -2.56
CA THR A 83 3.27 7.67 -1.83
C THR A 83 2.24 6.55 -1.76
N MET A 84 1.77 6.24 -0.56
CA MET A 84 0.86 5.12 -0.30
C MET A 84 -0.40 5.61 0.43
N LYS A 85 -1.55 5.11 0.00
CA LYS A 85 -2.84 5.25 0.71
C LYS A 85 -3.14 3.95 1.45
N VAL A 86 -3.42 4.04 2.75
CA VAL A 86 -3.93 2.90 3.51
C VAL A 86 -5.35 2.58 3.06
N LEU A 87 -5.58 1.32 2.69
CA LEU A 87 -6.89 0.83 2.28
C LEU A 87 -7.72 0.46 3.50
N ASN A 88 -8.96 0.93 3.55
CA ASN A 88 -9.90 0.62 4.62
C ASN A 88 -11.08 -0.21 4.10
N ILE A 89 -12.07 -0.45 4.97
CA ILE A 89 -13.26 -1.25 4.65
C ILE A 89 -14.12 -0.63 3.55
N ASN A 90 -14.15 0.69 3.41
CA ASN A 90 -14.88 1.34 2.32
C ASN A 90 -14.18 1.12 0.97
N ASP A 91 -12.86 0.91 0.97
CA ASP A 91 -12.10 0.64 -0.26
C ASP A 91 -12.17 -0.84 -0.67
N LEU A 92 -12.13 -1.77 0.31
CA LEU A 92 -11.97 -3.22 0.06
C LEU A 92 -13.22 -4.07 0.38
N GLY A 93 -14.11 -3.57 1.22
CA GLY A 93 -15.21 -4.35 1.80
C GLY A 93 -14.76 -5.37 2.85
N PHE A 94 -15.73 -5.89 3.61
CA PHE A 94 -15.49 -6.88 4.67
C PHE A 94 -15.14 -8.29 4.16
N LYS A 95 -15.55 -8.64 2.94
CA LYS A 95 -15.30 -9.97 2.35
C LYS A 95 -13.88 -10.12 1.81
N HIS A 96 -13.18 -9.01 1.55
CA HIS A 96 -11.83 -9.03 1.00
C HIS A 96 -10.79 -9.28 2.11
N LYS A 97 -9.75 -10.07 1.81
CA LYS A 97 -8.68 -10.38 2.78
C LYS A 97 -8.02 -9.12 3.34
N GLY A 98 -7.79 -8.11 2.48
CA GLY A 98 -7.23 -6.83 2.93
C GLY A 98 -8.15 -6.07 3.91
N GLY A 99 -9.47 -6.21 3.81
CA GLY A 99 -10.39 -5.64 4.80
C GLY A 99 -10.20 -6.25 6.19
N SER A 100 -10.05 -7.58 6.26
CA SER A 100 -9.77 -8.27 7.53
C SER A 100 -8.43 -7.85 8.16
N LEU A 101 -7.40 -7.62 7.33
CA LEU A 101 -6.09 -7.11 7.79
C LEU A 101 -6.21 -5.69 8.35
N PHE A 102 -6.96 -4.81 7.67
CA PHE A 102 -7.21 -3.47 8.17
C PHE A 102 -7.97 -3.48 9.52
N MET A 103 -8.97 -4.35 9.67
CA MET A 103 -9.70 -4.45 10.94
C MET A 103 -8.81 -4.89 12.09
N ASN A 104 -7.94 -5.88 11.88
CA ASN A 104 -6.99 -6.31 12.91
C ASN A 104 -6.04 -5.15 13.30
N TYR A 105 -5.52 -4.43 12.31
CA TYR A 105 -4.72 -3.23 12.55
C TYR A 105 -5.49 -2.17 13.36
N LEU A 106 -6.74 -1.88 13.00
CA LEU A 106 -7.57 -0.89 13.67
C LEU A 106 -7.85 -1.27 15.13
N GLN A 107 -8.24 -2.53 15.39
CA GLN A 107 -8.48 -3.04 16.75
C GLN A 107 -7.22 -2.94 17.63
N ASN A 108 -6.05 -3.31 17.10
CA ASN A 108 -4.79 -3.17 17.82
C ASN A 108 -4.49 -1.69 18.14
N LYS A 109 -4.80 -0.79 17.21
CA LYS A 109 -4.62 0.66 17.41
C LYS A 109 -5.57 1.20 18.49
N GLU A 110 -6.82 0.76 18.50
CA GLU A 110 -7.81 1.12 19.52
C GLU A 110 -7.41 0.61 20.91
N GLN A 111 -6.91 -0.63 21.00
CA GLN A 111 -6.39 -1.17 22.25
C GLN A 111 -5.19 -0.36 22.78
N LEU A 112 -4.30 0.10 21.89
CA LEU A 112 -3.20 0.97 22.27
C LEU A 112 -3.68 2.36 22.71
N ALA A 113 -4.67 2.92 22.00
CA ALA A 113 -5.28 4.20 22.37
C ALA A 113 -5.95 4.12 23.74
N ALA A 114 -6.62 3.02 24.06
CA ALA A 114 -7.26 2.78 25.35
C ALA A 114 -6.28 2.67 26.53
N LYS A 115 -4.99 2.39 26.27
CA LYS A 115 -3.94 2.40 27.30
C LYS A 115 -3.52 3.81 27.71
N VAL A 116 -3.78 4.80 26.86
CA VAL A 116 -3.66 6.19 27.29
C VAL A 116 -4.87 6.43 28.20
N SER A 117 -4.62 6.56 29.51
CA SER A 117 -5.65 6.97 30.46
C SER A 117 -6.40 8.13 29.85
N GLY A 118 -7.68 7.89 29.52
CA GLY A 118 -8.52 8.88 28.87
C GLY A 118 -8.34 10.20 29.61
N ALA A 119 -8.19 11.27 28.85
CA ALA A 119 -8.05 12.61 29.41
C ALA A 119 -9.35 12.94 30.14
N SER A 120 -9.44 12.45 31.37
CA SER A 120 -10.59 12.64 32.23
C SER A 120 -10.70 14.13 32.48
N LEU A 121 -11.90 14.63 32.75
CA LEU A 121 -12.07 16.02 33.17
C LEU A 121 -11.08 16.38 34.29
N SER A 122 -10.76 15.41 35.16
CA SER A 122 -9.75 15.54 36.22
C SER A 122 -8.30 15.72 35.73
N SER A 123 -7.89 15.17 34.57
CA SER A 123 -6.57 15.45 33.99
C SER A 123 -6.46 16.85 33.38
N PHE A 124 -7.61 17.49 33.11
CA PHE A 124 -7.69 18.90 32.70
C PHE A 124 -8.06 19.84 33.86
N GLY A 125 -8.08 19.35 35.10
CA GLY A 125 -8.44 20.14 36.29
C GLY A 125 -9.92 20.51 36.40
N LEU A 126 -10.78 19.94 35.55
CA LEU A 126 -12.21 20.15 35.57
C LEU A 126 -12.88 19.04 36.40
N GLY A 127 -13.58 19.40 37.47
CA GLY A 127 -14.37 18.44 38.26
C GLY A 127 -15.70 18.08 37.61
N SER A 128 -16.26 18.99 36.79
CA SER A 128 -17.51 18.84 36.05
C SER A 128 -17.57 19.83 34.88
N LEU A 129 -18.45 19.58 33.92
CA LEU A 129 -18.78 20.58 32.89
C LEU A 129 -19.60 21.71 33.52
N PRO A 130 -19.37 22.98 33.15
CA PRO A 130 -20.23 24.08 33.57
C PRO A 130 -21.66 23.84 33.05
N SER A 131 -22.63 23.94 33.96
CA SER A 131 -24.07 23.89 33.69
C SER A 131 -24.58 25.17 33.03
#